data_AF-A0A3M2WV18-F1
#
_entry.id   AF-A0A3M2WV18-F1
#
_cell.length_a   1.000
_cell.length_b   1.000
_cell.length_c   1.000
_cell.angle_alpha   90.00
_cell.angle_beta   90.00
_cell.angle_gamma   90.00
#
_symmetry.space_group_name_H-M   'P 1'
#
loop_
_entity.id
_entity.type
_entity.pdbx_description
1 polymer ?
#
loop_
_entity_poly.entity_id
_entity_poly.type
_entity_poly.pdbx_seq_one_letter_code
_entity_poly.pdbx_strand_id
1 'polypeptide(L)'
;MRRHTSDCDSELCWYRYRQPVSSGKFLTTILGGDKSKFEIQHVFAFSVPLYVQDGNKIELINLNPFEVPEDSLHTEAESKFYELLTSLQNAGWKRYIRLGEPRISGAEISKFDTVNEVLGRPVMTGPWSDPTIRLPEELWRSMPIFSDWSFYRGNEYLTVSVQREDSEKDSSKTGTYLFTLTFKSEKRFFSEYFDHSDRNRIKELLPDLLKKLASQRATAESRLKEMGVAIDERYQNPTINILEAQH
;
A
#
# COMPACT_ATOMS: atom_id res chain seq x y z
N MET A 1 4.14 9.77 30.79
CA MET A 1 3.08 10.68 30.31
C MET A 1 2.35 10.01 29.16
N ARG A 2 1.09 9.60 29.35
CA ARG A 2 0.26 9.04 28.28
C ARG A 2 -0.01 10.18 27.26
N ARG A 3 0.40 10.03 26.01
CA ARG A 3 0.04 10.98 24.93
C ARG A 3 -0.55 10.23 23.74
N HIS A 4 -1.71 9.64 23.98
CA HIS A 4 -2.72 9.59 22.93
C HIS A 4 -3.48 10.91 23.04
N THR A 5 -3.48 11.70 21.98
CA THR A 5 -4.27 12.93 21.92
C THR A 5 -5.36 12.70 20.90
N SER A 6 -6.61 12.81 21.32
CA SER A 6 -7.73 13.08 20.42
C SER A 6 -7.88 14.59 20.30
N ASP A 7 -7.82 15.10 19.07
CA ASP A 7 -8.10 16.48 18.75
C ASP A 7 -9.40 16.50 17.93
N CYS A 8 -10.48 17.01 18.51
CA CYS A 8 -11.82 16.91 17.94
C CYS A 8 -12.44 18.29 17.77
N ASP A 9 -13.01 18.53 16.60
CA ASP A 9 -13.95 19.62 16.33
C ASP A 9 -15.34 19.06 15.94
N SER A 10 -16.22 19.91 15.40
CA SER A 10 -17.57 19.51 14.99
C SER A 10 -17.64 18.58 13.79
N GLU A 11 -16.55 18.42 13.03
CA GLU A 11 -16.49 17.70 11.76
C GLU A 11 -15.50 16.53 11.78
N LEU A 12 -14.43 16.63 12.57
CA LEU A 12 -13.30 15.71 12.57
C LEU A 12 -12.82 15.43 14.00
N CYS A 13 -12.63 14.15 14.32
CA CYS A 13 -11.85 13.69 15.45
C CYS A 13 -10.56 13.03 14.97
N TRP A 14 -9.42 13.58 15.35
CA TRP A 14 -8.12 13.06 14.96
C TRP A 14 -7.42 12.36 16.13
N TYR A 15 -7.30 11.04 16.04
CA TYR A 15 -6.53 10.24 17.00
C TYR A 15 -5.11 10.06 16.51
N ARG A 16 -4.15 10.44 17.34
CA ARG A 16 -2.73 10.30 17.03
C ARG A 16 -1.93 9.79 18.21
N TYR A 17 -0.89 9.05 17.88
CA TYR A 17 0.18 8.67 18.77
C TYR A 17 1.50 8.92 18.06
N ARG A 18 2.48 9.43 18.80
CA ARG A 18 3.87 9.50 18.35
C ARG A 18 4.77 9.45 19.57
N GLN A 19 5.77 8.57 19.53
CA GLN A 19 6.92 8.59 20.42
C GLN A 19 8.19 8.69 19.58
N PRO A 20 9.23 9.40 20.05
CA PRO A 20 10.55 9.30 19.46
C PRO A 20 11.02 7.84 19.51
N VAL A 21 11.60 7.35 18.42
CA VAL A 21 12.21 6.00 18.37
C VAL A 21 13.26 5.83 19.47
N SER A 22 14.04 6.89 19.76
CA SER A 22 15.04 6.92 20.84
C SER A 22 14.48 6.66 22.24
N SER A 23 13.17 6.74 22.44
CA SER A 23 12.54 6.39 23.72
C SER A 23 12.53 4.89 24.01
N GLY A 24 12.71 4.05 22.98
CA GLY A 24 12.58 2.59 23.06
C GLY A 24 11.16 2.10 23.39
N LYS A 25 10.17 2.99 23.38
CA LYS A 25 8.77 2.69 23.72
C LYS A 25 7.92 2.62 22.47
N PHE A 26 7.45 1.43 22.16
CA PHE A 26 6.62 1.16 21.01
C PHE A 26 5.28 0.57 21.41
N LEU A 27 4.31 0.67 20.50
CA LEU A 27 3.02 0.01 20.63
C LEU A 27 3.01 -1.29 19.83
N THR A 28 2.23 -2.25 20.29
CA THR A 28 1.68 -3.30 19.45
C THR A 28 0.30 -2.86 19.00
N THR A 29 0.10 -2.74 17.70
CA THR A 29 -1.20 -2.43 17.11
C THR A 29 -1.84 -3.71 16.62
N ILE A 30 -3.07 -3.98 17.07
CA ILE A 30 -3.87 -5.11 16.61
C ILE A 30 -4.93 -4.54 15.65
N LEU A 31 -4.94 -5.03 14.41
CA LEU A 31 -5.86 -4.62 13.36
C LEU A 31 -6.75 -5.79 12.92
N GLY A 32 -7.95 -5.48 12.44
CA GLY A 32 -8.95 -6.47 12.02
C GLY A 32 -9.93 -6.88 13.12
N GLY A 33 -10.96 -7.65 12.74
CA GLY A 33 -11.98 -8.20 13.64
C GLY A 33 -11.60 -9.60 14.15
N ASP A 34 -12.46 -10.22 14.97
CA ASP A 34 -12.17 -11.49 15.67
C ASP A 34 -11.70 -12.66 14.78
N LYS A 35 -12.03 -12.66 13.48
CA LYS A 35 -11.65 -13.71 12.53
C LYS A 35 -10.44 -13.35 11.65
N SER A 36 -9.93 -12.12 11.73
CA SER A 36 -8.89 -11.60 10.83
C SER A 36 -7.88 -10.68 11.54
N LYS A 37 -7.72 -10.87 12.86
CA LYS A 37 -6.76 -10.11 13.67
C LYS A 37 -5.34 -10.34 13.14
N PHE A 38 -4.59 -9.27 13.01
CA PHE A 38 -3.16 -9.32 12.79
C PHE A 38 -2.47 -8.22 13.59
N GLU A 39 -1.22 -8.47 13.94
CA GLU A 39 -0.45 -7.60 14.82
C GLU A 39 0.65 -6.92 14.02
N ILE A 40 0.81 -5.62 14.26
CA ILE A 40 1.98 -4.85 13.83
C ILE A 40 2.69 -4.41 15.11
N GLN A 41 3.90 -4.92 15.29
CA GLN A 41 4.73 -4.61 16.45
C GLN A 41 5.55 -3.33 16.20
N HIS A 42 6.20 -2.86 17.26
CA HIS A 42 7.14 -1.73 17.21
C HIS A 42 6.59 -0.44 16.58
N VAL A 43 5.29 -0.15 16.73
CA VAL A 43 4.67 1.06 16.18
C VAL A 43 5.06 2.27 17.02
N PHE A 44 5.83 3.19 16.44
CA PHE A 44 6.25 4.43 17.11
C PHE A 44 5.30 5.59 16.82
N ALA A 45 4.53 5.53 15.73
CA ALA A 45 3.50 6.51 15.42
C ALA A 45 2.28 5.90 14.73
N PHE A 46 1.10 6.45 15.03
CA PHE A 46 -0.11 6.20 14.24
C PHE A 46 -0.97 7.47 14.11
N SER A 47 -1.83 7.47 13.09
CA SER A 47 -2.78 8.53 12.80
C SER A 47 -4.09 7.95 12.27
N VAL A 48 -5.21 8.29 12.91
CA VAL A 48 -6.57 7.85 12.54
C VAL A 48 -7.51 9.06 12.57
N PRO A 49 -7.87 9.63 11.41
CA PRO A 49 -8.93 10.62 11.31
C PRO A 49 -10.31 9.95 11.27
N LEU A 50 -11.25 10.43 12.10
CA LEU A 50 -12.67 10.06 12.09
C LEU A 50 -13.51 11.26 11.69
N TYR A 51 -14.24 11.15 10.59
CA TYR A 51 -15.11 12.22 10.12
C TYR A 51 -16.53 12.00 10.62
N VAL A 52 -17.15 13.05 11.16
CA VAL A 52 -18.52 13.00 11.71
C VAL A 52 -19.53 12.64 10.61
N GLN A 53 -19.35 13.16 9.39
CA GLN A 53 -20.18 12.85 8.23
C GLN A 53 -20.19 11.35 7.85
N ASP A 54 -19.15 10.60 8.23
CA ASP A 54 -19.04 9.16 8.00
C ASP A 54 -19.56 8.33 9.19
N GLY A 55 -20.23 8.98 10.15
CA GLY A 55 -20.71 8.34 11.38
C GLY A 55 -19.55 7.90 12.28
N ASN A 56 -18.41 8.59 12.22
CA ASN A 56 -17.18 8.27 12.94
C ASN A 56 -16.62 6.86 12.64
N LYS A 57 -16.91 6.31 11.46
CA LYS A 57 -16.27 5.08 10.99
C LYS A 57 -14.78 5.29 10.73
N ILE A 58 -13.98 4.27 11.01
CA ILE A 58 -12.55 4.27 10.68
C ILE A 58 -12.41 3.98 9.18
N GLU A 59 -12.12 5.02 8.42
CA GLU A 59 -11.98 4.96 6.96
C GLU A 59 -10.50 4.97 6.52
N LEU A 60 -9.59 5.42 7.40
CA LEU A 60 -8.16 5.56 7.14
C LEU A 60 -7.36 5.34 8.44
N ILE A 61 -6.30 4.53 8.36
CA ILE A 61 -5.30 4.36 9.43
C ILE A 61 -3.92 4.47 8.79
N ASN A 62 -3.05 5.31 9.34
CA ASN A 62 -1.63 5.32 9.01
C ASN A 62 -0.83 4.81 10.20
N LEU A 63 0.01 3.80 9.99
CA LEU A 63 0.94 3.27 10.98
C LEU A 63 2.39 3.44 10.51
N ASN A 64 3.27 3.79 11.44
CA ASN A 64 4.71 3.79 11.23
C ASN A 64 5.35 2.79 12.22
N PRO A 65 5.59 1.54 11.79
CA PRO A 65 6.43 0.62 12.55
C PRO A 65 7.89 1.05 12.46
N PHE A 66 8.64 0.79 13.53
CA PHE A 66 10.08 0.90 13.57
C PHE A 66 10.69 -0.48 13.31
N GLU A 67 11.30 -0.67 12.14
CA GLU A 67 11.88 -1.95 11.75
C GLU A 67 13.41 -1.98 11.84
N VAL A 68 14.07 -0.87 11.50
CA VAL A 68 15.54 -0.74 11.50
C VAL A 68 15.98 0.65 11.97
N PRO A 69 17.13 0.78 12.67
CA PRO A 69 17.73 2.07 13.00
C PRO A 69 18.09 2.94 11.78
N GLU A 70 18.39 4.22 12.03
CA GLU A 70 19.05 5.09 11.03
C GLU A 70 20.42 4.53 10.64
N ASP A 71 20.89 4.83 9.43
CA ASP A 71 22.17 4.34 8.87
C ASP A 71 22.29 2.78 8.88
N SER A 72 21.17 2.06 8.79
CA SER A 72 21.19 0.58 8.72
C SER A 72 21.68 0.08 7.37
N LEU A 73 22.20 -1.16 7.35
CA LEU A 73 22.58 -1.83 6.09
C LEU A 73 21.34 -1.97 5.18
N HIS A 74 21.51 -1.71 3.88
CA HIS A 74 20.42 -1.86 2.91
C HIS A 74 19.81 -3.27 2.95
N THR A 75 20.63 -4.30 3.13
CA THR A 75 20.22 -5.71 3.22
C THR A 75 19.44 -6.03 4.49
N GLU A 76 19.73 -5.35 5.61
CA GLU A 76 18.97 -5.49 6.85
C GLU A 76 17.57 -4.88 6.70
N ALA A 77 17.50 -3.65 6.16
CA ALA A 77 16.23 -2.99 5.88
C ALA A 77 15.37 -3.79 4.88
N GLU A 78 15.98 -4.31 3.82
CA GLU A 78 15.33 -5.20 2.85
C GLU A 78 14.79 -6.47 3.53
N SER A 79 15.58 -7.13 4.39
CA SER A 79 15.13 -8.31 5.12
C SER A 79 13.90 -8.01 5.98
N LYS A 80 13.93 -6.91 6.73
CA LYS A 80 12.79 -6.48 7.56
C LYS A 80 11.56 -6.13 6.75
N PHE A 81 11.75 -5.49 5.60
CA PHE A 81 10.66 -5.23 4.68
C PHE A 81 9.98 -6.52 4.21
N TYR A 82 10.74 -7.54 3.79
CA TYR A 82 10.16 -8.82 3.35
C TYR A 82 9.58 -9.67 4.49
N GLU A 83 10.12 -9.57 5.72
CA GLU A 83 9.51 -10.15 6.93
C GLU A 83 8.11 -9.54 7.18
N LEU A 84 7.99 -8.22 7.02
CA LEU A 84 6.71 -7.50 7.10
C LEU A 84 5.74 -7.97 5.99
N LEU A 85 6.19 -8.02 4.73
CA LEU A 85 5.34 -8.47 3.62
C LEU A 85 4.83 -9.90 3.82
N THR A 86 5.71 -10.80 4.27
CA THR A 86 5.36 -12.20 4.58
C THR A 86 4.31 -12.26 5.68
N SER A 87 4.46 -11.45 6.73
CA SER A 87 3.49 -11.38 7.84
C SER A 87 2.13 -10.89 7.37
N LEU A 88 2.09 -9.89 6.48
CA LEU A 88 0.84 -9.42 5.87
C LEU A 88 0.18 -10.50 5.00
N GLN A 89 0.96 -11.21 4.18
CA GLN A 89 0.44 -12.31 3.35
C GLN A 89 -0.15 -13.45 4.21
N ASN A 90 0.53 -13.82 5.30
CA ASN A 90 0.03 -14.80 6.26
C ASN A 90 -1.25 -14.34 6.96
N ALA A 91 -1.42 -13.03 7.15
CA ALA A 91 -2.66 -12.42 7.65
C ALA A 91 -3.77 -12.28 6.60
N GLY A 92 -3.58 -12.85 5.41
CA GLY A 92 -4.56 -12.92 4.32
C GLY A 92 -4.56 -11.72 3.38
N TRP A 93 -3.59 -10.80 3.50
CA TRP A 93 -3.43 -9.70 2.55
C TRP A 93 -2.89 -10.23 1.22
N LYS A 94 -3.56 -9.88 0.13
CA LYS A 94 -3.20 -10.28 -1.23
C LYS A 94 -2.69 -9.07 -1.99
N ARG A 95 -1.78 -9.29 -2.95
CA ARG A 95 -1.35 -8.24 -3.89
C ARG A 95 -2.57 -7.57 -4.50
N TYR A 96 -2.59 -6.25 -4.56
CA TYR A 96 -3.56 -5.47 -5.33
C TYR A 96 -2.88 -4.89 -6.57
N ILE A 97 -3.46 -5.15 -7.74
CA ILE A 97 -3.08 -4.56 -9.02
C ILE A 97 -4.17 -3.55 -9.39
N ARG A 98 -3.76 -2.30 -9.64
CA ARG A 98 -4.66 -1.21 -9.98
C ARG A 98 -5.52 -1.59 -11.17
N LEU A 99 -6.81 -1.29 -11.11
CA LEU A 99 -7.83 -1.88 -12.00
C LEU A 99 -7.60 -1.61 -13.51
N GLY A 100 -6.87 -0.54 -13.85
CA GLY A 100 -6.49 -0.21 -15.23
C GLY A 100 -5.07 -0.64 -15.64
N GLU A 101 -4.27 -1.14 -14.70
CA GLU A 101 -2.88 -1.56 -14.95
C GLU A 101 -2.81 -3.06 -15.31
N PRO A 102 -1.85 -3.45 -16.15
CA PRO A 102 -1.69 -4.85 -16.59
C PRO A 102 -1.24 -5.77 -15.46
N ARG A 103 -1.72 -7.01 -15.48
CA ARG A 103 -1.42 -8.02 -14.45
C ARG A 103 -0.07 -8.68 -14.68
N ILE A 104 1.01 -7.93 -14.47
CA ILE A 104 2.38 -8.42 -14.70
C ILE A 104 2.93 -9.00 -13.40
N SER A 105 3.43 -10.24 -13.45
CA SER A 105 4.12 -10.89 -12.33
C SER A 105 5.50 -10.29 -12.09
N GLY A 106 5.98 -10.27 -10.84
CA GLY A 106 7.36 -9.92 -10.54
C GLY A 106 8.40 -10.81 -11.23
N ALA A 107 8.04 -12.02 -11.70
CA ALA A 107 8.92 -12.85 -12.50
C ALA A 107 9.33 -12.21 -13.86
N GLU A 108 8.56 -11.22 -14.30
CA GLU A 108 8.76 -10.53 -15.59
C GLU A 108 9.56 -9.23 -15.46
N ILE A 109 10.06 -8.88 -14.26
CA ILE A 109 10.81 -7.64 -13.99
C ILE A 109 11.94 -7.42 -15.02
N SER A 110 12.66 -8.48 -15.40
CA SER A 110 13.81 -8.40 -16.30
C SER A 110 13.46 -7.99 -17.74
N LYS A 111 12.17 -7.90 -18.10
CA LYS A 111 11.71 -7.45 -19.42
C LYS A 111 11.47 -5.93 -19.49
N PHE A 112 11.76 -5.21 -18.41
CA PHE A 112 11.54 -3.78 -18.30
C PHE A 112 12.82 -3.06 -17.88
N ASP A 113 13.15 -1.99 -18.60
CA ASP A 113 14.38 -1.22 -18.37
C ASP A 113 14.20 -0.10 -17.34
N THR A 114 12.96 0.36 -17.11
CA THR A 114 12.66 1.51 -16.25
C THR A 114 11.69 1.11 -15.15
N VAL A 115 12.12 1.28 -13.90
CA VAL A 115 11.29 1.02 -12.71
C VAL A 115 10.01 1.85 -12.75
N ASN A 116 8.89 1.21 -12.41
CA ASN A 116 7.55 1.81 -12.38
C ASN A 116 7.07 2.34 -13.74
N GLU A 117 7.64 1.86 -14.85
CA GLU A 117 7.18 2.20 -16.19
C GLU A 117 6.81 0.95 -17.00
N VAL A 118 5.61 0.97 -17.60
CA VAL A 118 5.14 -0.09 -18.49
C VAL A 118 4.60 0.56 -19.77
N LEU A 119 5.13 0.15 -20.93
CA LEU A 119 4.77 0.69 -22.24
C LEU A 119 4.96 2.23 -22.33
N GLY A 120 6.01 2.77 -21.72
CA GLY A 120 6.27 4.22 -21.74
C GLY A 120 5.38 5.03 -20.79
N ARG A 121 4.72 4.38 -19.83
CA ARG A 121 3.77 5.03 -18.92
C ARG A 121 4.05 4.66 -17.46
N PRO A 122 4.00 5.64 -16.54
CA PRO A 122 4.09 5.36 -15.11
C PRO A 122 2.98 4.41 -14.65
N VAL A 123 3.34 3.45 -13.81
CA VAL A 123 2.43 2.51 -13.16
C VAL A 123 2.68 2.47 -11.65
N MET A 124 1.64 2.19 -10.86
CA MET A 124 1.72 2.13 -9.40
C MET A 124 1.81 0.69 -8.86
N THR A 125 1.46 -0.31 -9.65
CA THR A 125 1.37 -1.72 -9.23
C THR A 125 2.08 -2.66 -10.20
N GLY A 126 3.16 -2.15 -10.82
CA GLY A 126 4.03 -2.90 -11.73
C GLY A 126 4.73 -4.09 -11.07
N PRO A 127 5.54 -4.84 -11.85
CA PRO A 127 6.16 -6.08 -11.38
C PRO A 127 7.16 -5.88 -10.23
N TRP A 128 7.76 -4.69 -10.08
CA TRP A 128 8.64 -4.34 -8.95
C TRP A 128 7.93 -4.31 -7.59
N SER A 129 6.61 -4.08 -7.61
CA SER A 129 5.76 -4.03 -6.42
C SER A 129 5.03 -5.37 -6.18
N ASP A 130 5.50 -6.48 -6.76
CA ASP A 130 4.95 -7.81 -6.50
C ASP A 130 5.49 -8.34 -5.15
N PRO A 131 4.63 -8.52 -4.12
CA PRO A 131 5.06 -8.94 -2.80
C PRO A 131 5.50 -10.42 -2.74
N THR A 132 5.34 -11.18 -3.83
CA THR A 132 5.77 -12.59 -3.90
C THR A 132 7.21 -12.74 -4.38
N ILE A 133 7.82 -11.66 -4.87
CA ILE A 133 9.17 -11.68 -5.43
C ILE A 133 10.07 -10.78 -4.60
N ARG A 134 11.21 -11.34 -4.17
CA ARG A 134 12.29 -10.58 -3.57
C ARG A 134 13.08 -9.87 -4.67
N LEU A 135 13.19 -8.55 -4.59
CA LEU A 135 13.96 -7.77 -5.54
C LEU A 135 15.45 -8.12 -5.40
N PRO A 136 16.21 -8.21 -6.50
CA PRO A 136 17.65 -8.23 -6.41
C PRO A 136 18.17 -6.99 -5.68
N GLU A 137 19.24 -7.12 -4.90
CA GLU A 137 19.76 -6.04 -4.05
C GLU A 137 20.03 -4.74 -4.83
N GLU A 138 20.64 -4.85 -6.01
CA GLU A 138 20.87 -3.70 -6.92
C GLU A 138 19.57 -2.99 -7.32
N LEU A 139 18.49 -3.76 -7.51
CA LEU A 139 17.20 -3.22 -7.88
C LEU A 139 16.51 -2.58 -6.67
N TRP A 140 16.55 -3.22 -5.50
CA TRP A 140 16.07 -2.64 -4.24
C TRP A 140 16.72 -1.28 -3.95
N ARG A 141 18.05 -1.18 -4.14
CA ARG A 141 18.81 0.08 -3.96
C ARG A 141 18.63 1.09 -5.09
N SER A 142 18.10 0.70 -6.24
CA SER A 142 17.80 1.65 -7.33
C SER A 142 16.33 2.08 -7.35
N MET A 143 15.50 1.53 -6.47
CA MET A 143 14.12 1.96 -6.30
C MET A 143 14.04 3.46 -5.95
N PRO A 144 13.00 4.18 -6.43
CA PRO A 144 12.77 5.58 -6.09
C PRO A 144 12.69 5.81 -4.58
N ILE A 145 12.92 7.07 -4.16
CA ILE A 145 12.85 7.51 -2.75
C ILE A 145 11.59 6.98 -2.07
N PHE A 146 10.45 6.99 -2.76
CA PHE A 146 9.19 6.37 -2.31
C PHE A 146 8.84 5.19 -3.21
N SER A 147 8.60 4.04 -2.60
CA SER A 147 8.18 2.83 -3.29
C SER A 147 7.01 2.18 -2.58
N ASP A 148 5.96 1.85 -3.33
CA ASP A 148 4.68 1.39 -2.79
C ASP A 148 4.37 -0.05 -3.19
N TRP A 149 3.88 -0.82 -2.23
CA TRP A 149 3.27 -2.13 -2.43
C TRP A 149 1.80 -2.05 -2.02
N SER A 150 0.91 -2.38 -2.95
CA SER A 150 -0.53 -2.34 -2.72
C SER A 150 -1.10 -3.71 -2.44
N PHE A 151 -2.01 -3.79 -1.47
CA PHE A 151 -2.65 -5.01 -1.00
C PHE A 151 -4.14 -4.80 -0.80
N TYR A 152 -4.88 -5.90 -0.77
CA TYR A 152 -6.27 -5.94 -0.34
C TYR A 152 -6.55 -7.17 0.51
N ARG A 153 -7.60 -7.10 1.33
CA ARG A 153 -8.15 -8.23 2.09
C ARG A 153 -9.65 -8.02 2.29
N GLY A 154 -10.47 -8.81 1.58
CA GLY A 154 -11.91 -8.53 1.51
C GLY A 154 -12.14 -7.15 0.91
N ASN A 155 -12.78 -6.26 1.67
CA ASN A 155 -13.05 -4.86 1.31
C ASN A 155 -12.12 -3.86 2.03
N GLU A 156 -10.97 -4.34 2.54
CA GLU A 156 -9.93 -3.52 3.13
C GLU A 156 -8.77 -3.38 2.14
N TYR A 157 -8.17 -2.19 2.07
CA TYR A 157 -7.05 -1.87 1.19
C TYR A 157 -5.86 -1.41 2.02
N LEU A 158 -4.66 -1.82 1.63
CA LEU A 158 -3.42 -1.46 2.31
C LEU A 158 -2.39 -1.00 1.28
N THR A 159 -1.72 0.11 1.55
CA THR A 159 -0.46 0.47 0.88
C THR A 159 0.66 0.41 1.90
N VAL A 160 1.70 -0.37 1.60
CA VAL A 160 2.97 -0.35 2.32
C VAL A 160 3.93 0.52 1.52
N SER A 161 4.28 1.67 2.06
CA SER A 161 5.23 2.59 1.46
C SER A 161 6.58 2.49 2.16
N VAL A 162 7.65 2.42 1.37
CA VAL A 162 9.03 2.50 1.83
C VAL A 162 9.59 3.83 1.36
N GLN A 163 9.97 4.66 2.32
CA GLN A 163 10.81 5.82 2.06
C GLN A 163 12.26 5.47 2.38
N ARG A 164 13.18 5.70 1.44
CA ARG A 164 14.62 5.52 1.64
C ARG A 164 15.36 6.84 1.44
N GLU A 165 16.29 7.10 2.35
CA GLU A 165 17.29 8.16 2.23
C GLU A 165 18.68 7.54 2.43
N ASP A 166 19.57 7.70 1.46
CA ASP A 166 20.90 7.11 1.52
C ASP A 166 21.79 7.86 2.52
N SER A 167 22.67 7.12 3.22
CA SER A 167 23.57 7.72 4.19
C SER A 167 24.59 8.64 3.50
N GLU A 168 24.89 9.78 4.12
CA GLU A 168 25.98 10.67 3.67
C GLU A 168 27.37 10.01 3.83
N LYS A 169 27.52 9.03 4.73
CA LYS A 169 28.82 8.41 5.05
C LYS A 169 29.22 7.31 4.07
N ASP A 170 28.30 6.39 3.79
CA ASP A 170 28.49 5.29 2.84
C ASP A 170 27.15 4.90 2.21
N SER A 171 26.74 5.70 1.22
CA SER A 171 25.49 5.53 0.48
C SER A 171 25.38 4.22 -0.29
N SER A 172 26.50 3.50 -0.47
CA SER A 172 26.51 2.20 -1.16
C SER A 172 26.12 1.04 -0.24
N LYS A 173 26.23 1.22 1.08
CA LYS A 173 26.00 0.18 2.07
C LYS A 173 24.83 0.48 3.01
N THR A 174 24.61 1.75 3.32
CA THR A 174 23.74 2.16 4.42
C THR A 174 22.76 3.25 4.03
N GLY A 175 21.60 3.24 4.69
CA GLY A 175 20.59 4.28 4.53
C GLY A 175 19.56 4.25 5.66
N THR A 176 18.72 5.26 5.69
CA THR A 176 17.60 5.40 6.60
C THR A 176 16.31 5.01 5.88
N TYR A 177 15.51 4.16 6.53
CA TYR A 177 14.28 3.63 5.98
C TYR A 177 13.10 3.95 6.88
N LEU A 178 12.04 4.50 6.29
CA LEU A 178 10.76 4.70 6.95
C LEU A 178 9.70 3.88 6.25
N PHE A 179 9.06 2.98 6.99
CA PHE A 179 7.91 2.23 6.51
C PHE A 179 6.62 2.90 6.97
N THR A 180 5.67 3.01 6.05
CA THR A 180 4.33 3.54 6.32
C THR A 180 3.29 2.55 5.82
N LEU A 181 2.43 2.06 6.71
CA LEU A 181 1.30 1.22 6.37
C LEU A 181 0.04 2.08 6.39
N THR A 182 -0.60 2.21 5.24
CA THR A 182 -1.81 2.99 5.05
C THR A 182 -2.99 2.07 4.77
N PHE A 183 -3.85 1.87 5.76
CA PHE A 183 -5.07 1.10 5.64
C PHE A 183 -6.23 2.00 5.27
N LYS A 184 -7.04 1.57 4.30
CA LYS A 184 -8.24 2.26 3.83
C LYS A 184 -9.41 1.29 3.80
N SER A 185 -10.59 1.78 4.16
CA SER A 185 -11.84 1.13 3.79
C SER A 185 -11.99 1.13 2.26
N GLU A 186 -12.86 0.27 1.73
CA GLU A 186 -13.26 0.30 0.32
C GLU A 186 -13.83 1.67 -0.10
N LYS A 187 -14.67 2.28 0.74
CA LYS A 187 -15.27 3.60 0.45
C LYS A 187 -14.18 4.65 0.29
N ARG A 188 -13.26 4.72 1.25
CA ARG A 188 -12.15 5.66 1.20
C ARG A 188 -11.28 5.41 -0.01
N PHE A 189 -10.90 4.16 -0.26
CA PHE A 189 -10.05 3.77 -1.37
C PHE A 189 -10.61 4.22 -2.73
N PHE A 190 -11.88 3.90 -3.02
CA PHE A 190 -12.48 4.29 -4.30
C PHE A 190 -12.79 5.79 -4.37
N SER A 191 -13.04 6.47 -3.25
CA SER A 191 -13.32 7.92 -3.26
C SER A 191 -12.15 8.77 -3.79
N GLU A 192 -10.94 8.21 -3.79
CA GLU A 192 -9.74 8.89 -4.29
C GLU A 192 -9.66 8.92 -5.83
N TYR A 193 -10.53 8.19 -6.53
CA TYR A 193 -10.69 8.28 -7.99
C TYR A 193 -11.59 9.45 -8.42
N PHE A 194 -12.22 10.14 -7.47
CA PHE A 194 -13.23 11.15 -7.75
C PHE A 194 -12.91 12.47 -7.03
N ASP A 195 -13.27 13.56 -7.69
CA ASP A 195 -13.26 14.89 -7.10
C ASP A 195 -14.21 14.94 -5.89
N HIS A 196 -13.95 15.86 -4.97
CA HIS A 196 -14.69 15.94 -3.70
C HIS A 196 -16.22 16.01 -3.91
N SER A 197 -16.69 16.75 -4.90
CA SER A 197 -18.12 16.89 -5.25
C SER A 197 -18.78 15.58 -5.69
N ASP A 198 -18.01 14.65 -6.25
CA ASP A 198 -18.53 13.40 -6.83
C ASP A 198 -18.44 12.21 -5.87
N ARG A 199 -17.76 12.35 -4.73
CA ARG A 199 -17.57 11.25 -3.76
C ARG A 199 -18.87 10.70 -3.20
N ASN A 200 -19.92 11.51 -3.09
CA ASN A 200 -21.25 11.05 -2.66
C ASN A 200 -22.00 10.27 -3.76
N ARG A 201 -21.58 10.43 -5.02
CA ARG A 201 -22.13 9.75 -6.20
C ARG A 201 -21.29 8.55 -6.63
N ILE A 202 -20.38 8.08 -5.78
CA ILE A 202 -19.44 7.01 -6.12
C ILE A 202 -20.13 5.75 -6.65
N LYS A 203 -21.29 5.37 -6.09
CA LYS A 203 -22.06 4.21 -6.54
C LYS A 203 -22.58 4.35 -7.98
N GLU A 204 -22.87 5.58 -8.39
CA GLU A 204 -23.36 5.90 -9.74
C GLU A 204 -22.20 5.93 -10.74
N LEU A 205 -21.06 6.53 -10.36
CA LEU A 205 -19.95 6.83 -11.28
C LEU A 205 -18.93 5.68 -11.40
N LEU A 206 -18.79 4.87 -10.36
CA LEU A 206 -17.80 3.79 -10.31
C LEU A 206 -17.99 2.73 -11.41
N PRO A 207 -19.20 2.26 -11.75
CA PRO A 207 -19.37 1.26 -12.81
C PRO A 207 -18.77 1.65 -14.16
N ASP A 208 -18.93 2.91 -14.59
CA ASP A 208 -18.40 3.37 -15.87
C ASP A 208 -16.88 3.60 -15.81
N LEU A 209 -16.35 4.06 -14.67
CA LEU A 209 -14.92 4.10 -14.44
C LEU A 209 -14.31 2.69 -14.54
N LEU A 210 -14.94 1.69 -13.94
CA LEU A 210 -14.46 0.30 -13.97
C LEU A 210 -14.41 -0.26 -15.39
N LYS A 211 -15.43 0.01 -16.22
CA LYS A 211 -15.43 -0.38 -17.64
C LYS A 211 -14.27 0.26 -18.41
N LYS A 212 -14.03 1.56 -18.18
CA LYS A 212 -12.90 2.28 -18.79
C LYS A 212 -11.56 1.68 -18.38
N LEU A 213 -11.35 1.43 -17.09
CA LEU A 213 -10.12 0.83 -16.57
C LEU A 213 -9.91 -0.59 -17.12
N ALA A 214 -10.96 -1.41 -17.17
CA ALA A 214 -10.88 -2.76 -17.75
C ALA A 214 -10.47 -2.74 -19.23
N SER A 215 -11.02 -1.80 -20.02
CA SER A 215 -10.61 -1.62 -21.41
C SER A 215 -9.15 -1.19 -21.55
N GLN A 216 -8.69 -0.24 -20.71
CA GLN A 216 -7.29 0.18 -20.68
C GLN A 216 -6.33 -0.98 -20.37
N ARG A 217 -6.67 -1.77 -19.35
CA ARG A 217 -5.90 -2.97 -18.98
C ARG A 217 -5.84 -3.95 -20.16
N ALA A 218 -6.98 -4.27 -20.78
CA ALA A 218 -7.04 -5.23 -21.88
C ALA A 218 -6.16 -4.80 -23.06
N THR A 219 -6.18 -3.52 -23.44
CA THR A 219 -5.31 -2.98 -24.49
C THR A 219 -3.82 -3.10 -24.12
N ALA A 220 -3.45 -2.74 -22.89
CA ALA A 220 -2.06 -2.84 -22.42
C ALA A 220 -1.59 -4.31 -22.39
N GLU A 221 -2.39 -5.22 -21.84
CA GLU A 221 -2.08 -6.65 -21.75
C GLU A 221 -1.94 -7.30 -23.14
N SER A 222 -2.76 -6.91 -24.13
CA SER A 222 -2.60 -7.40 -25.51
C SER A 222 -1.24 -7.04 -26.09
N ARG A 223 -0.84 -5.77 -25.96
CA ARG A 223 0.45 -5.29 -26.45
C ARG A 223 1.63 -5.95 -25.74
N LEU A 224 1.51 -6.15 -24.43
CA LEU A 224 2.54 -6.83 -23.64
C LEU A 224 2.70 -8.29 -24.05
N LYS A 225 1.61 -8.99 -24.34
CA LYS A 225 1.65 -10.37 -24.87
C LYS A 225 2.38 -10.43 -26.22
N GLU A 226 2.14 -9.47 -27.13
CA GLU A 226 2.87 -9.35 -28.41
C GLU A 226 4.37 -9.13 -28.21
N MET A 227 4.75 -8.45 -27.13
CA MET A 227 6.15 -8.24 -26.71
C MET A 227 6.74 -9.42 -25.93
N GLY A 228 5.99 -10.52 -25.78
CA GLY A 228 6.44 -11.72 -25.08
C GLY A 228 6.42 -11.62 -23.55
N VAL A 229 5.73 -10.62 -22.98
CA VAL A 229 5.52 -10.51 -21.52
C VAL A 229 4.34 -11.39 -21.09
N ALA A 230 4.56 -12.20 -20.06
CA ALA A 230 3.52 -13.06 -19.50
C ALA A 230 2.56 -12.24 -18.63
N ILE A 231 1.26 -12.47 -18.82
CA ILE A 231 0.19 -11.87 -18.02
C ILE A 231 -0.30 -12.90 -17.01
N ASP A 232 -0.39 -12.51 -15.74
CA ASP A 232 -0.97 -13.32 -14.68
C ASP A 232 -2.51 -13.36 -14.81
N GLU A 233 -2.98 -14.27 -15.65
CA GLU A 233 -4.42 -14.50 -15.85
C GLU A 233 -5.10 -15.15 -14.63
N ARG A 234 -4.33 -15.65 -13.65
CA ARG A 234 -4.88 -16.21 -12.41
C ARG A 234 -5.27 -15.12 -11.42
N TYR A 235 -4.65 -13.94 -11.51
CA TYR A 235 -5.01 -12.79 -10.68
C TYR A 235 -6.47 -12.38 -10.89
N GLN A 236 -7.21 -12.31 -9.79
CA GLN A 236 -8.57 -11.80 -9.71
C GLN A 236 -8.59 -10.46 -8.98
N ASN A 237 -9.32 -9.50 -9.53
CA ASN A 237 -9.58 -8.24 -8.84
C ASN A 237 -10.34 -8.50 -7.52
N PRO A 238 -10.18 -7.65 -6.50
CA PRO A 238 -11.05 -7.69 -5.33
C PRO A 238 -12.51 -7.52 -5.74
N THR A 239 -13.41 -8.22 -5.05
CA THR A 239 -14.85 -7.92 -5.09
C THR A 239 -15.08 -6.50 -4.59
N ILE A 240 -15.97 -5.75 -5.28
CA ILE A 240 -16.27 -4.35 -4.97
C ILE A 240 -17.64 -4.26 -4.28
N ASN A 241 -17.67 -4.35 -2.95
CA ASN A 241 -18.90 -4.51 -2.18
C ASN A 241 -19.80 -3.26 -2.20
N ILE A 242 -19.24 -2.07 -2.39
CA ILE A 242 -20.00 -0.82 -2.57
C ILE A 242 -21.05 -0.93 -3.68
N LEU A 243 -20.78 -1.75 -4.71
CA LEU A 243 -21.70 -1.98 -5.83
C LEU A 243 -22.68 -3.13 -5.59
N GLU A 244 -22.35 -4.06 -4.69
CA GLU A 244 -23.16 -5.26 -4.41
C GLU A 244 -24.24 -5.03 -3.34
N ALA A 245 -24.20 -3.92 -2.60
CA ALA A 245 -25.16 -3.59 -1.55
C ALA A 245 -26.58 -3.23 -2.04
N GLN A 246 -27.04 -3.86 -3.13
CA GLN A 246 -28.41 -3.87 -3.61
C GLN A 246 -29.05 -5.23 -3.32
N HIS A 247 -29.39 -5.55 -2.08
CA HIS A 247 -30.48 -6.46 -1.73
C HIS A 247 -30.93 -6.20 -0.30
#